data_AF-A0A520KUG2-F1
#
_entry.id   AF-A0A520KUG2-F1
#
_cell.length_a   1.000
_cell.length_b   1.000
_cell.length_c   1.000
_cell.angle_alpha   90.00
_cell.angle_beta   90.00
_cell.angle_gamma   90.00
#
_symmetry.space_group_name_H-M   'P 1'
#
loop_
_entity.id
_entity.type
_entity.pdbx_description
1 polymer ?
#
loop_
_entity_poly.entity_id
_entity_poly.type
_entity_poly.pdbx_seq_one_letter_code
_entity_poly.pdbx_strand_id
1 'polypeptide(L)' 'VSDPYRGETVKAFISLKDEYKGKVKEEEIIDFCKDKLATFKVPTAVEFIEEIPKNIVGKALRRLLREKEVKK' A
#
# COMPACT_ATOMS: atom_id res chain seq x y z
N VAL A 1 -1.75 -6.83 -7.13
CA VAL A 1 -3.14 -7.28 -6.84
C VAL A 1 -3.76 -7.67 -8.16
N SER A 2 -4.50 -8.78 -8.22
CA SER A 2 -5.10 -9.23 -9.49
C SER A 2 -6.01 -8.15 -10.06
N ASP A 3 -5.83 -7.82 -11.34
CA ASP A 3 -6.62 -6.82 -12.05
C ASP A 3 -7.13 -7.44 -13.36
N PRO A 4 -8.44 -7.46 -13.63
CA PRO A 4 -9.01 -8.13 -14.80
C PRO A 4 -8.62 -7.48 -16.13
N TYR A 5 -8.20 -6.21 -16.12
CA TYR A 5 -7.77 -5.49 -17.32
C TYR A 5 -6.25 -5.48 -17.48
N ARG A 6 -5.50 -5.33 -16.39
CA ARG A 6 -4.03 -5.16 -16.39
C ARG A 6 -3.24 -6.41 -16.00
N GLY A 7 -3.93 -7.50 -15.62
CA GLY A 7 -3.34 -8.67 -14.98
C GLY A 7 -2.98 -8.38 -13.52
N GLU A 8 -2.13 -7.38 -13.28
CA GLU A 8 -1.81 -6.89 -11.95
C GLU A 8 -1.88 -5.37 -11.84
N THR A 9 -2.32 -4.90 -10.68
CA THR A 9 -2.25 -3.48 -10.28
C THR A 9 -1.46 -3.28 -8.98
N VAL A 10 -0.94 -2.06 -8.81
CA VAL A 10 -0.17 -1.61 -7.66
C VAL A 10 -1.10 -1.27 -6.50
N LYS A 11 -0.84 -1.86 -5.34
CA LYS A 11 -1.49 -1.51 -4.07
C LYS A 11 -0.43 -1.09 -3.05
N ALA A 12 -0.71 -0.03 -2.30
CA ALA A 12 0.18 0.46 -1.26
C ALA A 12 -0.30 0.02 0.13
N PHE A 13 0.63 -0.43 0.98
CA PHE A 13 0.38 -0.67 2.40
C PHE A 13 1.09 0.40 3.22
N ILE A 14 0.36 1.07 4.09
CA ILE A 14 0.87 2.21 4.84
C ILE A 14 0.61 2.01 6.32
N SER A 15 1.66 2.07 7.13
CA SER A 15 1.55 2.23 8.58
C SER A 15 1.79 3.70 8.91
N LEU A 16 0.73 4.35 9.39
CA LEU A 16 0.75 5.76 9.78
C LEU A 16 1.29 5.88 11.20
N LYS A 17 2.05 6.95 11.46
CA LYS A 17 2.32 7.35 12.85
C LYS A 17 1.00 7.73 13.52
N ASP A 18 0.93 7.54 14.83
CA ASP A 18 -0.31 7.73 15.60
C ASP A 18 -0.91 9.13 15.43
N GLU A 19 -0.08 10.17 15.31
CA GLU A 19 -0.52 11.56 15.11
C GLU A 19 -1.29 11.81 13.79
N TYR A 20 -1.14 10.91 12.80
CA TYR A 20 -1.79 10.98 11.48
C TYR A 20 -2.96 10.02 11.33
N LYS A 21 -3.19 9.09 12.28
CA LYS A 21 -4.33 8.17 12.23
C LYS A 21 -5.64 8.96 12.24
N GLY A 22 -6.54 8.65 11.30
CA GLY A 22 -7.81 9.34 11.12
C GLY A 22 -7.72 10.73 10.47
N LYS A 23 -6.51 11.23 10.17
CA LYS A 23 -6.31 12.52 9.49
C LYS A 23 -5.92 12.38 8.03
N VAL A 24 -5.38 11.23 7.64
CA VAL A 24 -4.92 10.95 6.29
C VAL A 24 -5.89 9.99 5.61
N LYS A 25 -6.32 10.36 4.39
CA LYS A 25 -7.20 9.53 3.56
C LYS A 25 -6.43 8.81 2.46
N GLU A 26 -7.01 7.73 1.96
CA GLU A 26 -6.45 6.96 0.84
C GLU A 26 -6.28 7.82 -0.41
N GLU A 27 -7.27 8.68 -0.71
CA GLU A 27 -7.29 9.59 -1.86
C GLU A 27 -6.10 10.57 -1.84
N GLU A 28 -5.80 11.15 -0.68
CA GLU A 28 -4.69 12.10 -0.51
C GLU A 28 -3.34 11.46 -0.83
N ILE A 29 -3.16 10.19 -0.45
CA ILE A 29 -1.95 9.41 -0.77
C ILE A 29 -1.87 9.12 -2.26
N ILE A 30 -2.98 8.73 -2.88
CA ILE A 30 -3.03 8.44 -4.31
C ILE A 30 -2.73 9.70 -5.12
N ASP A 31 -3.32 10.84 -4.76
CA ASP A 31 -3.11 12.12 -5.43
C ASP A 31 -1.66 12.60 -5.25
N PHE A 32 -1.10 12.48 -4.05
CA PHE A 32 0.33 12.72 -3.82
C PHE A 32 1.23 11.87 -4.73
N CYS A 33 0.85 10.60 -4.97
CA CYS A 33 1.56 9.73 -5.90
C CYS A 33 1.36 10.14 -7.37
N LYS A 34 0.18 10.59 -7.78
CA LYS A 34 -0.09 11.04 -9.17
C LYS A 34 0.79 12.22 -9.57
N ASP A 35 1.01 13.15 -8.65
CA ASP A 35 1.83 14.34 -8.92
C ASP A 35 3.32 14.02 -9.06
N LYS A 36 3.77 12.88 -8.52
CA LYS A 36 5.19 12.52 -8.40
C LYS A 36 5.60 11.30 -9.23
N LEU A 37 4.65 10.49 -9.67
CA LEU A 37 4.89 9.22 -10.34
C LEU A 37 4.15 9.18 -11.68
N ALA A 38 4.73 8.44 -12.63
CA ALA A 38 4.02 8.10 -13.86
C ALA A 38 2.74 7.31 -13.56
N THR A 39 1.69 7.51 -14.36
CA THR A 39 0.34 6.97 -14.13
C THR A 39 0.29 5.47 -13.83
N PHE A 40 1.16 4.67 -14.45
CA PHE A 40 1.21 3.21 -14.24
C PHE A 40 1.87 2.79 -12.91
N LYS A 41 2.57 3.70 -12.23
CA LYS A 41 3.20 3.46 -10.91
C LYS A 41 2.32 3.94 -9.75
N VAL A 42 1.29 4.71 -10.04
CA VAL A 42 0.35 5.20 -9.03
C VAL A 42 -0.42 4.00 -8.47
N PRO A 43 -0.47 3.84 -7.13
CA PRO A 43 -1.27 2.78 -6.54
C PRO A 43 -2.75 3.00 -6.84
N THR A 44 -3.46 1.96 -7.23
CA THR A 44 -4.91 2.01 -7.43
C THR A 44 -5.69 1.83 -6.13
N ALA A 45 -5.04 1.30 -5.09
CA ALA A 45 -5.60 1.13 -3.77
C ALA A 45 -4.53 1.38 -2.71
N VAL A 46 -4.95 1.92 -1.57
CA VAL A 46 -4.13 2.11 -0.38
C VAL A 46 -4.81 1.35 0.75
N GLU A 47 -4.04 0.62 1.54
CA GLU A 47 -4.54 -0.02 2.76
C GLU A 47 -3.70 0.43 3.95
N PHE A 48 -4.37 1.01 4.94
CA PHE A 48 -3.75 1.34 6.21
C PHE A 48 -3.66 0.10 7.09
N ILE A 49 -2.45 -0.23 7.53
CA ILE A 49 -2.17 -1.34 8.45
C ILE A 49 -1.51 -0.80 9.71
N GLU A 50 -1.73 -1.47 10.83
CA GLU A 50 -1.14 -1.04 12.11
C GLU A 50 0.38 -1.03 12.03
N GLU A 51 0.97 -2.10 11.51
CA GLU A 51 2.42 -2.21 11.38
C GLU A 51 2.82 -2.92 10.07
N ILE A 52 3.92 -2.46 9.47
CA ILE A 52 4.58 -3.19 8.38
C ILE A 52 5.26 -4.43 8.96
N PRO A 53 4.94 -5.66 8.51
CA PRO A 53 5.59 -6.86 9.00
C PRO A 53 7.08 -6.81 8.67
N LYS A 54 7.93 -7.02 9.67
CA LYS A 54 9.39 -6.99 9.53
C LYS A 54 10.00 -8.28 10.05
N ASN A 55 11.17 -8.63 9.52
CA ASN A 55 11.98 -9.69 10.10
C ASN A 55 12.74 -9.20 11.34
N ILE A 56 13.48 -10.09 12.00
CA ILE A 56 14.24 -9.81 13.24
C ILE A 56 15.26 -8.68 13.04
N VAL A 57 15.75 -8.45 11.82
CA VAL A 57 16.69 -7.37 11.47
C VAL A 57 16.00 -6.14 10.89
N GLY A 58 14.66 -6.03 11.00
CA GLY A 58 13.88 -4.85 10.61
C GLY A 58 13.51 -4.73 9.13
N LYS A 59 13.87 -5.70 8.27
CA LYS A 59 13.49 -5.67 6.84
C LYS A 59 12.02 -6.02 6.65
N ALA A 60 11.33 -5.21 5.85
CA ALA A 60 9.92 -5.43 5.51
C ALA A 60 9.70 -6.77 4.78
N LEU A 61 8.79 -7.59 5.30
CA LEU A 61 8.41 -8.89 4.77
C LEU A 61 7.28 -8.74 3.75
N ARG A 62 7.64 -8.27 2.55
CA ARG A 62 6.68 -8.05 1.43
C ARG A 62 5.86 -9.29 1.06
N ARG A 63 6.42 -10.50 1.28
CA ARG A 63 5.71 -11.77 1.05
C ARG A 63 4.43 -11.88 1.89
N LEU A 64 4.49 -11.53 3.17
CA LEU A 64 3.34 -11.63 4.07
C LEU A 64 2.22 -10.65 3.68
N LEU A 65 2.59 -9.45 3.22
CA LEU A 65 1.63 -8.49 2.68
C LEU A 65 0.95 -9.01 1.40
N ARG A 66 1.70 -9.66 0.49
CA ARG A 66 1.11 -10.30 -0.69
C ARG A 66 0.20 -11.47 -0.34
N GLU A 67 0.59 -12.31 0.62
CA GLU A 67 -0.24 -13.42 1.08
C GLU A 67 -1.54 -12.94 1.74
N LYS A 68 -1.50 -11.83 2.49
CA LYS A 68 -2.70 -11.19 3.04
C LYS A 68 -3.70 -10.81 1.94
N GLU A 69 -3.21 -10.29 0.81
CA GLU A 69 -4.06 -9.94 -0.34
C GLU A 69 -4.59 -11.15 -1.08
N VAL A 70 -3.79 -12.20 -1.26
CA VAL A 70 -4.22 -13.40 -1.99
C VAL A 70 -5.23 -14.22 -1.19
N LYS A 71 -5.17 -14.17 0.15
CA LYS A 71 -6.12 -14.86 1.04
C LYS A 71 -7.43 -14.09 1.23
N LYS A 72 -7.48 -12.83 0.81
CA LYS A 72 -8.66 -11.97 0.91
C LYS A 72 -9.53 -12.15 -0.32
#